data_AF-A0A926RGA7-F1
#
_entry.id   AF-A0A926RGA7-F1
#
_cell.length_a   1.000
_cell.length_b   1.000
_cell.length_c   1.000
_cell.angle_alpha   90.00
_cell.angle_beta   90.00
_cell.angle_gamma   90.00
#
_symmetry.space_group_name_H-M   'P 1'
#
loop_
_entity.id
_entity.type
_entity.pdbx_description
1 polymer ?
#
loop_
_entity_poly.entity_id
_entity_poly.type
_entity_poly.pdbx_seq_one_letter_code
_entity_poly.pdbx_strand_id
1 'polypeptide(L)'
;MTQRWIKATYYRGGTSKGVFFQKKDLPTSNQDELNDLFLKVIGSPDSNKRQLNGMGGGVSSVSKCVIISPSDRDDADVDYNFIQIAIDKPIAEWNNNCGNLSGAVGPYAVQEGIIKAKEGENKIRIYQVNTDKIIHSTFNVKDGKPLIEGDYSIAGVHGTGSKVRLDYLEPGGSGTGKLLPTGNVIDEIEIKDFGKIKISIIDAATPLVYLLAEDIGLKGTETPDELDAQVDKMNLIQKIRRKAAYIVGLSKSEDEAPMNTPRIG
;
A
#
# COMPACT_ATOMS: atom_id res chain seq x y z
N MET A 1 4.68 -10.72 32.53
CA MET A 1 3.82 -10.27 31.40
C MET A 1 3.47 -11.48 30.57
N THR A 2 2.19 -11.68 30.25
CA THR A 2 1.72 -12.76 29.37
C THR A 2 1.54 -12.22 27.96
N GLN A 3 1.96 -12.98 26.96
CA GLN A 3 1.70 -12.64 25.56
C GLN A 3 0.21 -12.86 25.24
N ARG A 4 -0.37 -11.96 24.44
CA ARG A 4 -1.73 -12.09 23.92
C ARG A 4 -1.69 -12.76 22.55
N TRP A 5 -2.43 -13.86 22.39
CA TRP A 5 -2.56 -14.56 21.12
C TRP A 5 -3.69 -13.94 20.29
N ILE A 6 -3.40 -13.60 19.04
CA ILE A 6 -4.35 -13.02 18.08
C ILE A 6 -4.26 -13.85 16.81
N LYS A 7 -5.41 -14.28 16.27
CA LYS A 7 -5.45 -15.03 15.02
C LYS A 7 -5.06 -14.10 13.86
N ALA A 8 -4.11 -14.54 13.05
CA ALA A 8 -3.63 -13.81 11.89
C ALA A 8 -3.11 -14.77 10.83
N THR A 9 -3.01 -14.31 9.59
CA THR A 9 -2.40 -15.06 8.49
C THR A 9 -1.34 -14.22 7.79
N TYR A 10 -0.20 -14.81 7.44
CA TYR A 10 0.87 -14.11 6.73
C TYR A 10 0.79 -14.42 5.24
N TYR A 11 0.56 -13.41 4.41
CA TYR A 11 0.35 -13.57 2.97
C TYR A 11 1.38 -12.80 2.15
N ARG A 12 1.73 -13.38 0.99
CA ARG A 12 2.29 -12.63 -0.15
C ARG A 12 1.13 -12.18 -1.04
N GLY A 13 1.11 -10.90 -1.37
CA GLY A 13 0.29 -10.35 -2.46
C GLY A 13 1.21 -9.58 -3.40
N GLY A 14 1.20 -9.93 -4.69
CA GLY A 14 2.16 -9.37 -5.66
C GLY A 14 3.61 -9.51 -5.17
N THR A 15 4.35 -8.40 -5.18
CA THR A 15 5.74 -8.32 -4.68
C THR A 15 5.83 -7.82 -3.22
N SER A 16 4.76 -7.94 -2.44
CA SER A 16 4.73 -7.55 -1.02
C SER A 16 4.28 -8.70 -0.12
N LYS A 17 4.63 -8.60 1.17
CA LYS A 17 4.10 -9.47 2.21
C LYS A 17 3.47 -8.63 3.33
N GLY A 18 2.49 -9.19 4.01
CA GLY A 18 1.83 -8.53 5.13
C GLY A 18 1.13 -9.52 6.06
N VAL A 19 0.83 -9.04 7.27
CA VAL A 19 0.04 -9.78 8.25
C VAL A 19 -1.43 -9.40 8.10
N PHE A 20 -2.28 -10.38 7.82
CA PHE A 20 -3.71 -10.24 7.58
C PHE A 20 -4.48 -10.64 8.83
N PHE A 21 -5.46 -9.82 9.20
CA PHE A 21 -6.36 -10.02 10.31
C PHE A 21 -7.81 -9.99 9.81
N GLN A 22 -8.66 -10.86 10.34
CA GLN A 22 -10.09 -10.61 10.26
C GLN A 22 -10.47 -9.58 11.33
N LYS A 23 -11.35 -8.63 11.01
CA LYS A 23 -11.82 -7.62 11.96
C LYS A 23 -12.39 -8.24 13.25
N LYS A 24 -13.06 -9.38 13.14
CA LYS A 24 -13.64 -10.12 14.29
C LYS A 24 -12.62 -10.73 15.24
N ASP A 25 -11.39 -10.97 14.77
CA ASP A 25 -10.31 -11.58 15.55
C ASP A 25 -9.46 -10.49 16.25
N LEU A 26 -9.67 -9.22 15.92
CA LEU A 26 -8.98 -8.10 16.53
C LEU A 26 -9.52 -7.81 17.94
N PRO A 27 -8.66 -7.37 18.85
CA PRO A 27 -9.01 -7.17 20.25
C PRO A 27 -9.88 -5.94 20.53
N THR A 28 -9.99 -5.05 19.55
CA THR A 28 -10.56 -3.72 19.66
C THR A 28 -10.88 -3.19 18.26
N SER A 29 -11.80 -2.25 18.19
CA SER A 29 -12.07 -1.44 16.99
C SER A 29 -11.48 -0.03 17.09
N ASN A 30 -10.88 0.33 18.24
CA ASN A 30 -10.24 1.62 18.44
C ASN A 30 -8.94 1.69 17.61
N GLN A 31 -8.82 2.70 16.75
CA GLN A 31 -7.70 2.83 15.83
C GLN A 31 -6.35 3.07 16.54
N ASP A 32 -6.32 3.80 17.65
CA ASP A 32 -5.08 4.06 18.40
C ASP A 32 -4.56 2.79 19.08
N GLU A 33 -5.46 2.00 19.67
CA GLU A 33 -5.11 0.69 20.22
C GLU A 33 -4.65 -0.29 19.13
N LEU A 34 -5.24 -0.22 17.93
CA LEU A 34 -4.79 -0.99 16.78
C LEU A 34 -3.43 -0.53 16.25
N ASN A 35 -3.13 0.77 16.26
CA ASN A 35 -1.81 1.29 15.89
C ASN A 35 -0.73 0.70 16.79
N ASP A 36 -0.94 0.75 18.10
CA ASP A 36 -0.03 0.16 19.10
C ASP A 36 0.13 -1.34 18.91
N LEU A 37 -0.96 -2.05 18.60
CA LEU A 37 -0.93 -3.47 18.31
C LEU A 37 -0.09 -3.77 17.06
N PHE A 38 -0.34 -3.07 15.95
CA PHE A 38 0.33 -3.36 14.67
C PHE A 38 1.80 -2.98 14.69
N LEU A 39 2.17 -1.92 15.40
CA LEU A 39 3.57 -1.59 15.69
C LEU A 39 4.29 -2.77 16.37
N LYS A 40 3.68 -3.35 17.43
CA LYS A 40 4.24 -4.52 18.15
C LYS A 40 4.26 -5.80 17.28
N VAL A 41 3.20 -6.06 16.52
CA VAL A 41 3.13 -7.23 15.61
C VAL A 41 4.25 -7.19 14.58
N ILE A 42 4.50 -6.02 13.99
CA ILE A 42 5.50 -5.85 12.95
C ILE A 42 6.91 -5.73 13.52
N GLY A 43 7.06 -5.26 14.77
CA GLY A 43 8.36 -5.06 15.42
C GLY A 43 8.91 -3.65 15.21
N SER A 44 8.03 -2.65 15.22
CA SER A 44 8.35 -1.22 15.06
C SER A 44 8.00 -0.42 16.33
N PRO A 45 8.67 0.73 16.56
CA PRO A 45 9.84 1.22 15.84
C PRO A 45 11.10 0.39 16.15
N ASP A 46 11.93 0.16 15.14
CA ASP A 46 13.25 -0.46 15.27
C ASP A 46 14.33 0.42 14.65
N SER A 47 15.18 0.99 15.49
CA SER A 47 16.31 1.83 15.06
C SER A 47 17.34 1.08 14.23
N ASN A 48 17.42 -0.25 14.36
CA ASN A 48 18.30 -1.08 13.53
C ASN A 48 17.70 -1.38 12.16
N LYS A 49 16.42 -1.04 11.93
CA LYS A 49 15.67 -1.29 10.69
C LYS A 49 15.64 -2.75 10.26
N ARG A 50 15.68 -3.68 11.22
CA ARG A 50 15.67 -5.14 10.96
C ARG A 50 14.33 -5.80 11.28
N GLN A 51 13.56 -5.21 12.22
CA GLN A 51 12.28 -5.71 12.72
C GLN A 51 12.35 -7.15 13.27
N LEU A 52 13.48 -7.54 13.87
CA LEU A 52 13.72 -8.92 14.33
C LEU A 52 12.78 -9.38 15.46
N ASN A 53 12.16 -8.45 16.18
CA ASN A 53 11.23 -8.75 17.27
C ASN A 53 9.76 -8.65 16.82
N GLY A 54 9.47 -9.00 15.57
CA GLY A 54 8.14 -8.97 14.99
C GLY A 54 8.10 -9.69 13.64
N MET A 55 6.98 -9.53 12.92
CA MET A 55 6.72 -10.15 11.62
C MET A 55 7.19 -9.33 10.42
N GLY A 56 7.68 -8.12 10.67
CA GLY A 56 8.28 -7.25 9.67
C GLY A 56 9.59 -7.81 9.13
N GLY A 57 10.10 -7.20 8.06
CA GLY A 57 11.35 -7.61 7.43
C GLY A 57 12.31 -6.48 7.12
N GLY A 58 12.16 -5.33 7.79
CA GLY A 58 13.11 -4.22 7.70
C GLY A 58 13.04 -3.38 6.42
N VAL A 59 12.11 -3.69 5.51
CA VAL A 59 11.86 -2.91 4.29
C VAL A 59 10.36 -2.69 4.07
N SER A 60 10.00 -1.61 3.38
CA SER A 60 8.61 -1.14 3.29
C SER A 60 7.64 -2.19 2.70
N SER A 61 8.10 -3.01 1.75
CA SER A 61 7.32 -4.05 1.06
C SER A 61 6.90 -5.22 1.97
N VAL A 62 7.50 -5.35 3.16
CA VAL A 62 7.23 -6.42 4.14
C VAL A 62 6.94 -5.89 5.55
N SER A 63 6.63 -4.59 5.68
CA SER A 63 6.24 -3.91 6.94
C SER A 63 4.78 -3.46 6.86
N LYS A 64 3.85 -4.41 6.77
CA LYS A 64 2.46 -4.16 6.35
C LYS A 64 1.46 -4.97 7.15
N CYS A 65 0.36 -4.33 7.55
CA CYS A 65 -0.81 -4.99 8.13
C CYS A 65 -2.03 -4.80 7.24
N VAL A 66 -2.96 -5.75 7.31
CA VAL A 66 -4.21 -5.75 6.58
C VAL A 66 -5.35 -6.19 7.49
N ILE A 67 -6.49 -5.50 7.43
CA ILE A 67 -7.72 -5.91 8.09
C ILE A 67 -8.77 -6.19 7.03
N ILE A 68 -9.40 -7.37 7.10
CA ILE A 68 -10.49 -7.80 6.23
C ILE A 68 -11.75 -8.07 7.05
N SER A 69 -12.90 -7.67 6.52
CA SER A 69 -14.23 -8.08 7.03
C SER A 69 -15.21 -8.31 5.88
N PRO A 70 -16.33 -9.02 6.11
CA PRO A 70 -17.49 -8.89 5.23
C PRO A 70 -17.84 -7.41 5.06
N SER A 71 -18.28 -7.03 3.86
CA SER A 71 -18.80 -5.68 3.62
C SER A 71 -20.30 -5.62 3.94
N ASP A 72 -20.73 -4.50 4.50
CA ASP A 72 -22.16 -4.18 4.65
C ASP A 72 -22.70 -3.39 3.42
N ARG A 73 -21.87 -3.16 2.40
CA ARG A 73 -22.23 -2.41 1.19
C ARG A 73 -22.82 -3.32 0.12
N ASP A 74 -23.79 -2.82 -0.65
CA ASP A 74 -24.38 -3.57 -1.76
C ASP A 74 -23.42 -3.76 -2.95
N ASP A 75 -22.45 -2.85 -3.12
CA ASP A 75 -21.49 -2.85 -4.23
C ASP A 75 -20.18 -3.60 -3.93
N ALA A 76 -20.02 -4.14 -2.71
CA ALA A 76 -18.82 -4.86 -2.29
C ALA A 76 -19.15 -6.18 -1.55
N ASP A 77 -18.21 -7.11 -1.56
CA ASP A 77 -18.32 -8.39 -0.84
C ASP A 77 -17.49 -8.35 0.45
N VAL A 78 -16.33 -7.68 0.41
CA VAL A 78 -15.44 -7.53 1.56
C VAL A 78 -14.89 -6.12 1.69
N ASP A 79 -14.68 -5.69 2.93
CA ASP A 79 -13.96 -4.47 3.28
C ASP A 79 -12.47 -4.79 3.46
N TYR A 80 -11.62 -3.93 2.91
CA TYR A 80 -10.17 -4.02 2.98
C TYR A 80 -9.57 -2.73 3.53
N ASN A 81 -8.93 -2.82 4.70
CA ASN A 81 -8.04 -1.80 5.22
C ASN A 81 -6.58 -2.24 5.05
N PHE A 82 -5.78 -1.35 4.48
CA PHE A 82 -4.33 -1.42 4.42
C PHE A 82 -3.73 -0.46 5.45
N ILE A 83 -2.69 -0.94 6.13
CA ILE A 83 -1.92 -0.17 7.09
C ILE A 83 -0.44 -0.33 6.77
N GLN A 84 0.22 0.77 6.41
CA GLN A 84 1.67 0.80 6.26
C GLN A 84 2.30 1.11 7.62
N ILE A 85 3.20 0.25 8.08
CA ILE A 85 3.91 0.44 9.33
C ILE A 85 5.30 1.00 9.04
N ALA A 86 5.63 2.16 9.62
CA ALA A 86 6.96 2.73 9.57
C ALA A 86 7.96 1.82 10.28
N ILE A 87 9.18 1.74 9.77
CA ILE A 87 10.19 0.83 10.31
C ILE A 87 10.85 1.45 11.54
N ASP A 88 11.29 2.70 11.41
CA ASP A 88 12.11 3.41 12.39
C ASP A 88 11.31 4.41 13.26
N LYS A 89 10.01 4.55 13.00
CA LYS A 89 9.11 5.48 13.71
C LYS A 89 7.86 4.76 14.21
N PRO A 90 7.24 5.22 15.31
CA PRO A 90 6.00 4.65 15.84
C PRO A 90 4.78 5.16 15.04
N ILE A 91 4.77 4.92 13.73
CA ILE A 91 3.74 5.43 12.81
C ILE A 91 3.07 4.26 12.10
N ALA A 92 1.73 4.23 12.16
CA ALA A 92 0.86 3.38 11.36
C ALA A 92 0.02 4.29 10.45
N GLU A 93 0.18 4.16 9.14
CA GLU A 93 -0.47 5.03 8.15
C GLU A 93 -1.64 4.31 7.46
N TRP A 94 -2.83 4.95 7.48
CA TRP A 94 -4.12 4.40 7.04
C TRP A 94 -4.73 5.13 5.84
N ASN A 95 -3.99 6.01 5.17
CA ASN A 95 -4.51 6.92 4.14
C ASN A 95 -4.17 6.48 2.71
N ASN A 96 -3.90 5.19 2.50
CA ASN A 96 -3.48 4.69 1.20
C ASN A 96 -3.94 3.24 0.97
N ASN A 97 -3.91 2.80 -0.28
CA ASN A 97 -4.04 1.42 -0.69
C ASN A 97 -2.66 0.76 -0.90
N CYS A 98 -2.61 -0.58 -0.86
CA CYS A 98 -1.46 -1.36 -1.32
C CYS A 98 -1.88 -2.28 -2.46
N GLY A 99 -1.67 -1.85 -3.71
CA GLY A 99 -2.11 -2.62 -4.88
C GLY A 99 -1.56 -4.05 -4.95
N ASN A 100 -0.33 -4.26 -4.48
CA ASN A 100 0.24 -5.59 -4.32
C ASN A 100 -0.61 -6.50 -3.40
N LEU A 101 -0.99 -6.00 -2.22
CA LEU A 101 -1.74 -6.78 -1.24
C LEU A 101 -3.22 -6.90 -1.59
N SER A 102 -3.79 -5.97 -2.39
CA SER A 102 -5.10 -6.15 -3.03
C SER A 102 -5.19 -7.49 -3.79
N GLY A 103 -4.07 -7.95 -4.36
CA GLY A 103 -3.97 -9.24 -5.06
C GLY A 103 -4.18 -10.47 -4.17
N ALA A 104 -4.01 -10.34 -2.86
CA ALA A 104 -4.24 -11.40 -1.90
C ALA A 104 -5.62 -11.35 -1.24
N VAL A 105 -6.34 -10.21 -1.29
CA VAL A 105 -7.59 -10.01 -0.56
C VAL A 105 -8.71 -10.95 -1.01
N GLY A 106 -8.95 -11.04 -2.33
CA GLY A 106 -9.97 -11.95 -2.88
C GLY A 106 -9.71 -13.41 -2.51
N PRO A 107 -8.51 -13.97 -2.82
CA PRO A 107 -8.12 -15.30 -2.39
C PRO A 107 -8.21 -15.51 -0.87
N TYR A 108 -7.74 -14.56 -0.07
CA TYR A 108 -7.82 -14.61 1.40
C TYR A 108 -9.27 -14.75 1.88
N ALA A 109 -10.19 -13.94 1.34
CA ALA A 109 -11.60 -13.95 1.73
C ALA A 109 -12.26 -15.32 1.49
N VAL A 110 -11.91 -16.00 0.40
CA VAL A 110 -12.39 -17.36 0.11
C VAL A 110 -11.71 -18.39 1.02
N GLN A 111 -10.38 -18.31 1.16
CA GLN A 111 -9.59 -19.25 1.97
C GLN A 111 -10.03 -19.26 3.44
N GLU A 112 -10.34 -18.08 3.99
CA GLU A 112 -10.75 -17.93 5.39
C GLU A 112 -12.27 -18.07 5.60
N GLY A 113 -13.03 -18.42 4.55
CA GLY A 113 -14.47 -18.67 4.62
C GLY A 113 -15.31 -17.41 4.86
N ILE A 114 -14.78 -16.22 4.55
CA ILE A 114 -15.53 -14.96 4.58
C ILE A 114 -16.54 -14.95 3.44
N ILE A 115 -16.13 -15.39 2.25
CA ILE A 115 -16.96 -15.49 1.05
C ILE A 115 -16.97 -16.92 0.53
N LYS A 116 -18.16 -17.40 0.11
CA LYS A 116 -18.28 -18.66 -0.62
C LYS A 116 -18.01 -18.43 -2.10
N ALA A 117 -17.09 -19.21 -2.67
CA ALA A 117 -16.79 -19.19 -4.09
C ALA A 117 -17.32 -20.47 -4.78
N LYS A 118 -17.52 -20.38 -6.10
CA LYS A 118 -17.83 -21.53 -6.95
C LYS A 118 -16.55 -22.14 -7.54
N GLU A 119 -16.62 -23.35 -8.05
CA GLU A 119 -15.53 -23.93 -8.83
C GLU A 119 -15.23 -23.08 -10.10
N GLY A 120 -13.96 -22.92 -10.45
CA GLY A 120 -13.51 -22.14 -11.60
C GLY A 120 -13.28 -20.65 -11.31
N GLU A 121 -13.48 -19.79 -12.30
CA GLU A 121 -13.22 -18.35 -12.17
C GLU A 121 -14.28 -17.64 -11.31
N ASN A 122 -13.80 -16.89 -10.33
CA ASN A 122 -14.61 -16.07 -9.44
C ASN A 122 -14.16 -14.62 -9.51
N LYS A 123 -15.10 -13.70 -9.25
CA LYS A 123 -14.85 -12.28 -9.09
C LYS A 123 -15.36 -11.84 -7.72
N ILE A 124 -14.47 -11.31 -6.90
CA ILE A 124 -14.77 -10.76 -5.59
C ILE A 124 -14.64 -9.24 -5.65
N ARG A 125 -15.64 -8.52 -5.15
CA ARG A 125 -15.69 -7.06 -5.07
C ARG A 125 -15.14 -6.62 -3.73
N ILE A 126 -14.11 -5.80 -3.76
CA ILE A 126 -13.39 -5.34 -2.58
C ILE A 126 -13.66 -3.84 -2.43
N TYR A 127 -14.26 -3.47 -1.31
CA TYR A 127 -14.28 -2.08 -0.88
C TYR A 127 -12.96 -1.75 -0.18
N GLN A 128 -12.15 -0.92 -0.82
CA GLN A 128 -10.91 -0.42 -0.26
C GLN A 128 -11.23 0.79 0.63
N VAL A 129 -11.30 0.55 1.94
CA VAL A 129 -11.77 1.50 2.96
C VAL A 129 -10.91 2.77 3.04
N ASN A 130 -9.58 2.65 2.89
CA ASN A 130 -8.64 3.76 2.99
C ASN A 130 -8.79 4.79 1.86
N THR A 131 -9.34 4.37 0.73
CA THR A 131 -9.38 5.16 -0.51
C THR A 131 -10.79 5.39 -1.06
N ASP A 132 -11.80 4.80 -0.42
CA ASP A 132 -13.20 4.80 -0.87
C ASP A 132 -13.33 4.33 -2.34
N LYS A 133 -12.65 3.23 -2.69
CA LYS A 133 -12.63 2.67 -4.06
C LYS A 133 -13.05 1.21 -4.09
N ILE A 134 -13.64 0.82 -5.24
CA ILE A 134 -13.96 -0.58 -5.52
C ILE A 134 -12.85 -1.20 -6.39
N ILE A 135 -12.39 -2.38 -5.95
CA ILE A 135 -11.43 -3.21 -6.67
C ILE A 135 -12.09 -4.55 -6.94
N HIS A 136 -12.08 -5.02 -8.19
CA HIS A 136 -12.47 -6.38 -8.51
C HIS A 136 -11.26 -7.29 -8.51
N SER A 137 -11.31 -8.38 -7.74
CA SER A 137 -10.32 -9.46 -7.73
C SER A 137 -10.88 -10.67 -8.45
N THR A 138 -10.33 -10.98 -9.62
CA THR A 138 -10.71 -12.16 -10.43
C THR A 138 -9.63 -13.23 -10.33
N PHE A 139 -10.00 -14.45 -9.91
CA PHE A 139 -9.08 -15.58 -9.71
C PHE A 139 -9.82 -16.93 -9.78
N ASN A 140 -9.06 -18.02 -9.92
CA ASN A 140 -9.60 -19.37 -9.99
C ASN A 140 -9.71 -20.03 -8.61
N VAL A 141 -10.75 -20.83 -8.42
CA VAL A 141 -11.00 -21.66 -7.25
C VAL A 141 -11.10 -23.11 -7.68
N LYS A 142 -10.48 -24.00 -6.91
CA LYS A 142 -10.52 -25.45 -7.08
C LYS A 142 -10.74 -26.14 -5.74
N ASP A 143 -11.65 -27.11 -5.70
CA ASP A 143 -11.99 -27.87 -4.49
C ASP A 143 -12.42 -26.94 -3.33
N GLY A 144 -13.13 -25.86 -3.67
CA GLY A 144 -13.60 -24.84 -2.73
C GLY A 144 -12.52 -23.92 -2.15
N LYS A 145 -11.27 -23.99 -2.65
CA LYS A 145 -10.16 -23.13 -2.21
C LYS A 145 -9.57 -22.32 -3.38
N PRO A 146 -8.97 -21.14 -3.14
CA PRO A 146 -8.25 -20.43 -4.19
C PRO A 146 -7.14 -21.31 -4.77
N LEU A 147 -7.06 -21.35 -6.11
CA LEU A 147 -5.97 -22.03 -6.80
C LEU A 147 -4.67 -21.27 -6.53
N ILE A 148 -3.67 -21.94 -5.98
CA ILE A 148 -2.36 -21.35 -5.63
C ILE A 148 -1.32 -21.60 -6.72
N GLU A 149 -1.26 -22.83 -7.21
CA GLU A 149 -0.33 -23.24 -8.26
C GLU A 149 -0.79 -22.79 -9.65
N GLY A 150 0.17 -22.52 -10.52
CA GLY A 150 -0.07 -22.08 -11.89
C GLY A 150 1.25 -21.75 -12.58
N ASP A 151 1.16 -21.31 -13.83
CA ASP A 151 2.29 -21.00 -14.71
C ASP A 151 2.52 -19.48 -14.88
N TYR A 152 1.73 -18.64 -14.21
CA TYR A 152 1.84 -17.20 -14.29
C TYR A 152 3.01 -16.68 -13.45
N SER A 153 3.84 -15.82 -14.05
CA SER A 153 4.97 -15.17 -13.39
C SER A 153 4.79 -13.64 -13.35
N ILE A 154 5.43 -13.01 -12.37
CA ILE A 154 5.51 -11.55 -12.25
C ILE A 154 6.95 -11.15 -11.90
N ALA A 155 7.39 -9.98 -12.38
CA ALA A 155 8.70 -9.44 -12.04
C ALA A 155 8.82 -9.26 -10.51
N GLY A 156 9.96 -9.64 -9.95
CA GLY A 156 10.26 -9.53 -8.52
C GLY A 156 9.75 -10.67 -7.63
N VAL A 157 9.11 -11.70 -8.19
CA VAL A 157 8.74 -12.93 -7.44
C VAL A 157 9.40 -14.14 -8.08
N HIS A 158 10.03 -14.98 -7.26
CA HIS A 158 10.61 -16.23 -7.71
C HIS A 158 9.53 -17.29 -7.95
N GLY A 159 9.64 -18.02 -9.06
CA GLY A 159 8.73 -19.10 -9.44
C GLY A 159 7.45 -18.61 -10.15
N THR A 160 6.46 -19.48 -10.22
CA THR A 160 5.15 -19.22 -10.83
C THR A 160 4.02 -19.49 -9.84
N GLY A 161 2.83 -19.01 -10.16
CA GLY A 161 1.62 -19.31 -9.41
C GLY A 161 0.36 -19.06 -10.23
N SER A 162 -0.79 -19.19 -9.60
CA SER A 162 -2.07 -18.85 -10.21
C SER A 162 -2.21 -17.33 -10.41
N LYS A 163 -2.81 -16.95 -11.53
CA LYS A 163 -3.05 -15.54 -11.87
C LYS A 163 -4.21 -14.97 -11.07
N VAL A 164 -4.02 -13.75 -10.55
CA VAL A 164 -5.08 -12.91 -10.00
C VAL A 164 -5.13 -11.62 -10.83
N ARG A 165 -6.26 -11.33 -11.48
CA ARG A 165 -6.50 -10.04 -12.15
C ARG A 165 -7.14 -9.07 -11.16
N LEU A 166 -6.62 -7.85 -11.12
CA LEU A 166 -7.20 -6.74 -10.37
C LEU A 166 -7.71 -5.69 -11.34
N ASP A 167 -8.98 -5.33 -11.20
CA ASP A 167 -9.59 -4.22 -11.94
C ASP A 167 -9.90 -3.10 -10.92
N TYR A 168 -9.25 -1.94 -11.05
CA TYR A 168 -9.48 -0.76 -10.20
C TYR A 168 -10.55 0.11 -10.83
N LEU A 169 -11.76 0.12 -10.26
CA LEU A 169 -12.87 0.90 -10.80
C LEU A 169 -12.77 2.35 -10.36
N GLU A 170 -12.97 3.27 -11.31
CA GLU A 170 -12.98 4.72 -11.08
C GLU A 170 -11.82 5.19 -10.15
N PRO A 171 -10.56 4.88 -10.49
CA PRO A 171 -9.44 5.01 -9.56
C PRO A 171 -9.10 6.46 -9.20
N GLY A 172 -9.60 7.43 -9.95
CA GLY A 172 -9.29 8.85 -9.78
C GLY A 172 -9.69 9.41 -8.42
N GLY A 173 -8.86 10.28 -7.85
CA GLY A 173 -9.20 11.07 -6.67
C GLY A 173 -9.23 10.29 -5.35
N SER A 174 -8.42 9.24 -5.23
CA SER A 174 -8.38 8.38 -4.04
C SER A 174 -7.88 9.06 -2.76
N GLY A 175 -7.02 10.08 -2.88
CA GLY A 175 -6.51 10.85 -1.74
C GLY A 175 -6.87 12.34 -1.77
N THR A 176 -7.18 12.89 -2.95
CA THR A 176 -7.37 14.33 -3.19
C THR A 176 -8.76 14.65 -3.75
N GLY A 177 -9.56 13.63 -4.09
CA GLY A 177 -10.88 13.79 -4.71
C GLY A 177 -10.87 14.13 -6.20
N LYS A 178 -9.70 14.29 -6.84
CA LYS A 178 -9.58 14.59 -8.28
C LYS A 178 -8.47 13.77 -8.93
N LEU A 179 -8.63 13.40 -10.20
CA LEU A 179 -7.57 12.70 -10.96
C LEU A 179 -6.32 13.59 -11.15
N LEU A 180 -6.54 14.87 -11.49
CA LEU A 180 -5.51 15.90 -11.61
C LEU A 180 -5.79 16.95 -10.51
N PRO A 181 -5.18 16.84 -9.33
CA PRO A 181 -5.57 17.63 -8.17
C PRO A 181 -5.34 19.14 -8.35
N THR A 182 -4.31 19.50 -9.12
CA THR A 182 -4.00 20.89 -9.50
C THR A 182 -4.82 21.39 -10.70
N GLY A 183 -5.46 20.48 -11.43
CA GLY A 183 -6.11 20.75 -12.71
C GLY A 183 -5.16 20.77 -13.92
N ASN A 184 -3.85 20.68 -13.70
CA ASN A 184 -2.85 20.67 -14.77
C ASN A 184 -2.32 19.26 -15.02
N VAL A 185 -1.90 18.99 -16.26
CA VAL A 185 -1.14 17.77 -16.59
C VAL A 185 0.33 17.88 -16.18
N ILE A 186 0.86 19.11 -16.16
CA ILE A 186 2.23 19.43 -15.74
C ILE A 186 2.14 20.72 -14.91
N ASP A 187 2.74 20.69 -13.73
CA ASP A 187 2.95 21.85 -12.85
C ASP A 187 4.43 22.22 -12.83
N GLU A 188 4.75 23.51 -12.77
CA GLU A 188 6.10 24.01 -12.48
C GLU A 188 6.12 24.51 -11.04
N ILE A 189 6.97 23.92 -10.19
CA ILE A 189 7.06 24.24 -8.76
C ILE A 189 8.45 24.74 -8.39
N GLU A 190 8.52 25.64 -7.41
CA GLU A 190 9.76 26.16 -6.84
C GLU A 190 10.21 25.29 -5.66
N ILE A 191 11.44 24.78 -5.70
CA ILE A 191 12.07 24.02 -4.63
C ILE A 191 13.23 24.82 -4.03
N LYS A 192 13.16 25.03 -2.71
CA LYS A 192 14.20 25.75 -1.97
C LYS A 192 15.58 25.09 -2.16
N ASP A 193 16.56 25.93 -2.50
CA ASP A 193 17.96 25.57 -2.76
C ASP A 193 18.19 24.70 -4.01
N PHE A 194 17.19 24.62 -4.91
CA PHE A 194 17.29 23.89 -6.18
C PHE A 194 16.80 24.74 -7.37
N GLY A 195 15.66 25.43 -7.21
CA GLY A 195 15.02 26.23 -8.26
C GLY A 195 13.74 25.58 -8.77
N LYS A 196 13.38 25.87 -10.02
CA LYS A 196 12.14 25.40 -10.64
C LYS A 196 12.27 23.98 -11.16
N ILE A 197 11.22 23.19 -11.02
CA ILE A 197 11.12 21.83 -11.57
C ILE A 197 9.71 21.57 -12.10
N LYS A 198 9.63 20.78 -13.18
CA LYS A 198 8.35 20.31 -13.73
C LYS A 198 7.98 18.98 -13.11
N ILE A 199 6.74 18.87 -12.66
CA ILE A 199 6.18 17.63 -12.12
C ILE A 199 4.78 17.38 -12.68
N SER A 200 4.34 16.13 -12.68
CA SER A 200 2.93 15.78 -12.88
C SER A 200 2.40 15.16 -11.59
N ILE A 201 1.30 15.69 -11.06
CA ILE A 201 0.65 15.12 -9.87
C ILE A 201 -0.64 14.44 -10.30
N ILE A 202 -0.67 13.11 -10.20
CA ILE A 202 -1.80 12.28 -10.62
C ILE A 202 -2.28 11.48 -9.42
N ASP A 203 -3.58 11.54 -9.13
CA ASP A 203 -4.20 10.73 -8.11
C ASP A 203 -5.13 9.71 -8.75
N ALA A 204 -4.59 8.52 -9.00
CA ALA A 204 -5.31 7.35 -9.49
C ALA A 204 -4.90 6.12 -8.66
N ALA A 205 -5.83 5.59 -7.86
CA ALA A 205 -5.65 4.59 -6.82
C ALA A 205 -4.75 5.02 -5.63
N THR A 206 -3.76 5.88 -5.88
CA THR A 206 -3.01 6.63 -4.87
C THR A 206 -2.40 7.88 -5.51
N PRO A 207 -2.24 9.00 -4.78
CA PRO A 207 -1.50 10.16 -5.26
C PRO A 207 -0.02 9.85 -5.58
N LEU A 208 0.39 10.12 -6.82
CA LEU A 208 1.77 10.01 -7.30
C LEU A 208 2.24 11.35 -7.89
N VAL A 209 3.52 11.65 -7.64
CA VAL A 209 4.27 12.71 -8.29
C VAL A 209 5.22 12.07 -9.28
N TYR A 210 5.19 12.54 -10.52
CA TYR A 210 6.13 12.15 -11.56
C TYR A 210 7.04 13.30 -11.90
N LEU A 211 8.32 13.00 -12.13
CA LEU A 211 9.30 13.93 -12.67
C LEU A 211 10.21 13.23 -13.68
N LEU A 212 10.92 14.00 -14.50
CA LEU A 212 11.97 13.44 -15.33
C LEU A 212 13.22 13.23 -14.48
N ALA A 213 13.83 12.05 -14.61
CA ALA A 213 15.05 11.71 -13.89
C ALA A 213 16.19 12.71 -14.20
N GLU A 214 16.32 13.11 -15.46
CA GLU A 214 17.33 14.07 -15.93
C GLU A 214 17.20 15.46 -15.29
N ASP A 215 15.97 15.89 -14.95
CA ASP A 215 15.74 17.18 -14.30
C ASP A 215 16.39 17.25 -12.92
N ILE A 216 16.57 16.11 -12.27
CA ILE A 216 17.32 15.99 -11.01
C ILE A 216 18.66 15.31 -11.19
N GLY A 217 19.17 15.17 -12.41
CA GLY A 217 20.49 14.60 -12.72
C GLY A 217 20.62 13.10 -12.45
N LEU A 218 19.51 12.37 -12.51
CA LEU A 218 19.46 10.91 -12.51
C LEU A 218 19.28 10.37 -13.94
N LYS A 219 19.57 9.08 -14.14
CA LYS A 219 19.41 8.36 -15.41
C LYS A 219 18.04 7.71 -15.54
N GLY A 220 17.38 7.37 -14.44
CA GLY A 220 16.12 6.61 -14.41
C GLY A 220 16.33 5.09 -14.53
N THR A 221 17.57 4.62 -14.44
CA THR A 221 17.94 3.20 -14.51
C THR A 221 18.81 2.76 -13.33
N GLU A 222 18.93 3.61 -12.31
CA GLU A 222 19.64 3.30 -11.08
C GLU A 222 19.05 2.07 -10.40
N THR A 223 19.93 1.25 -9.82
CA THR A 223 19.55 0.24 -8.83
C THR A 223 19.15 0.89 -7.50
N PRO A 224 18.42 0.19 -6.61
CA PRO A 224 18.12 0.71 -5.29
C PRO A 224 19.34 1.18 -4.50
N ASP A 225 20.43 0.39 -4.50
CA ASP A 225 21.65 0.73 -3.76
C ASP A 225 22.36 1.97 -4.34
N GLU A 226 22.37 2.12 -5.67
CA GLU A 226 22.94 3.31 -6.33
C GLU A 226 22.12 4.58 -6.04
N LEU A 227 20.80 4.45 -5.94
CA LEU A 227 19.93 5.58 -5.62
C LEU A 227 20.02 5.94 -4.13
N ASP A 228 20.01 4.96 -3.23
CA ASP A 228 20.12 5.15 -1.78
C ASP A 228 21.48 5.74 -1.39
N ALA A 229 22.55 5.44 -2.14
CA ALA A 229 23.86 6.06 -1.95
C ALA A 229 23.88 7.56 -2.32
N GLN A 230 22.93 8.04 -3.12
CA GLN A 230 22.85 9.45 -3.55
C GLN A 230 22.02 10.29 -2.57
N VAL A 231 22.57 10.48 -1.37
CA VAL A 231 21.90 11.17 -0.24
C VAL A 231 21.32 12.54 -0.64
N ASP A 232 22.05 13.36 -1.39
CA ASP A 232 21.58 14.68 -1.82
C ASP A 232 20.37 14.61 -2.77
N LYS A 233 20.36 13.62 -3.68
CA LYS A 233 19.23 13.37 -4.58
C LYS A 233 18.03 12.85 -3.81
N MET A 234 18.23 11.93 -2.86
CA MET A 234 17.17 11.43 -2.00
C MET A 234 16.53 12.54 -1.16
N ASN A 235 17.33 13.46 -0.63
CA ASN A 235 16.84 14.64 0.08
C ASN A 235 16.03 15.56 -0.84
N LEU A 236 16.49 15.80 -2.07
CA LEU A 236 15.76 16.59 -3.07
C LEU A 236 14.43 15.95 -3.45
N ILE A 237 14.41 14.64 -3.72
CA ILE A 237 13.20 13.86 -4.01
C ILE A 237 12.19 14.01 -2.86
N GLN A 238 12.64 13.93 -1.61
CA GLN A 238 11.76 14.16 -0.46
C GLN A 238 11.23 15.60 -0.38
N LYS A 239 12.06 16.62 -0.65
CA LYS A 239 11.60 18.02 -0.73
C LYS A 239 10.49 18.18 -1.78
N ILE A 240 10.69 17.64 -2.98
CA ILE A 240 9.70 17.68 -4.08
C ILE A 240 8.41 17.00 -3.67
N ARG A 241 8.49 15.78 -3.13
CA ARG A 241 7.33 15.00 -2.67
C ARG A 241 6.51 15.75 -1.61
N ARG A 242 7.19 16.32 -0.61
CA ARG A 242 6.57 17.10 0.47
C ARG A 242 5.92 18.38 -0.05
N LYS A 243 6.58 19.08 -0.97
CA LYS A 243 6.03 20.26 -1.65
C LYS A 243 4.76 19.92 -2.41
N ALA A 244 4.78 18.85 -3.19
CA ALA A 244 3.62 18.37 -3.92
C ALA A 244 2.46 17.99 -2.99
N ALA A 245 2.75 17.27 -1.89
CA ALA A 245 1.76 16.93 -0.87
C ALA A 245 1.01 18.16 -0.35
N TYR A 246 1.76 19.21 -0.02
CA TYR A 246 1.22 20.48 0.44
C TYR A 246 0.36 21.17 -0.63
N ILE A 247 0.87 21.27 -1.87
CA ILE A 247 0.16 21.92 -2.99
C ILE A 247 -1.21 21.28 -3.25
N VAL A 248 -1.30 19.95 -3.15
CA VAL A 248 -2.55 19.22 -3.42
C VAL A 248 -3.41 18.97 -2.17
N GLY A 249 -3.09 19.62 -1.06
CA GLY A 249 -3.91 19.59 0.16
C GLY A 249 -3.84 18.29 0.97
N LEU A 250 -2.82 17.46 0.76
CA LEU A 250 -2.58 16.24 1.55
C LEU A 250 -1.94 16.53 2.91
N SER A 251 -1.43 17.75 3.12
CA SER A 251 -0.89 18.22 4.40
C SER A 251 -1.10 19.73 4.59
N LYS A 252 -1.06 20.19 5.84
CA LYS A 252 -1.18 21.63 6.17
C LYS A 252 0.12 22.41 5.95
N SER A 253 1.25 21.70 5.94
CA SER A 253 2.59 22.22 5.70
C SER A 253 3.45 21.16 5.01
N GLU A 254 4.59 21.56 4.44
CA GLU A 254 5.53 20.62 3.81
C GLU A 254 6.12 19.62 4.84
N ASP A 255 6.28 20.05 6.10
CA ASP A 255 6.81 19.20 7.16
C ASP A 255 5.80 18.17 7.69
N GLU A 256 4.51 18.48 7.58
CA GLU A 256 3.40 17.60 7.96
C GLU A 256 2.98 16.63 6.83
N ALA A 257 3.71 16.59 5.72
CA ALA A 257 3.43 15.64 4.63
C ALA A 257 3.42 14.18 5.15
N PRO A 258 2.41 13.37 4.78
CA PRO A 258 2.36 11.96 5.14
C PRO A 258 3.61 11.20 4.71
N MET A 259 3.86 10.05 5.33
CA MET A 259 5.07 9.28 5.10
C MET A 259 5.12 8.72 3.68
N ASN A 260 4.03 8.12 3.19
CA ASN A 260 4.02 7.45 1.88
C ASN A 260 3.10 8.08 0.84
N THR A 261 2.41 9.17 1.20
CA THR A 261 1.41 9.81 0.33
C THR A 261 1.73 11.31 0.19
N PRO A 262 1.90 11.85 -1.03
CA PRO A 262 1.97 11.12 -2.30
C PRO A 262 3.26 10.29 -2.39
N ARG A 263 3.26 9.31 -3.28
CA ARG A 263 4.51 8.67 -3.74
C ARG A 263 5.18 9.54 -4.80
N ILE A 264 6.44 9.25 -5.10
CA ILE A 264 7.20 9.96 -6.12
C ILE A 264 7.98 8.94 -6.95
N GLY A 265 8.02 9.14 -8.27
CA GLY A 265 8.67 8.24 -9.23
C GLY A 265 9.13 8.95 -10.49
#